data_AF-A0A7J4PGZ7-F1
#
_entry.id   AF-A0A7J4PGZ7-F1
#
_cell.length_a   1.000
_cell.length_b   1.000
_cell.length_c   1.000
_cell.angle_alpha   90.00
_cell.angle_beta   90.00
_cell.angle_gamma   90.00
#
_symmetry.space_group_name_H-M   'P 1'
#
loop_
_entity.id
_entity.type
_entity.pdbx_description
1 polymer ?
#
loop_
_entity_poly.entity_id
_entity_poly.type
_entity_poly.pdbx_seq_one_letter_code
_entity_poly.pdbx_strand_id
1 'polypeptide(L)'
;MGSEDMIEKENGIKTYEKETPVVLTEPNPFWKQNAEKLVGESISSMEDSAKQFIAITGLLQGIYFHAITFSDVREGPAYSVLIYVAPLLLWLLSLIFAMLVLFRKKYGININSSRDSKENFEKIAAGKYRLIRISGVFLILSFVALIIAVLYYLGVVTYQTFEALWAIF
;
A
#
# COMPACT_ATOMS: atom_id res chain seq x y z
N MET A 1 -69.93 -42.17 -36.80
CA MET A 1 -69.31 -43.31 -37.50
C MET A 1 -68.13 -42.77 -38.30
N GLY A 2 -66.91 -43.20 -37.95
CA GLY A 2 -65.61 -42.93 -38.62
C GLY A 2 -65.00 -41.55 -38.35
N SER A 3 -63.90 -41.39 -37.61
CA SER A 3 -62.48 -41.74 -37.93
C SER A 3 -61.90 -40.79 -39.00
N GLU A 4 -60.72 -40.21 -38.93
CA GLU A 4 -59.58 -40.13 -38.01
C GLU A 4 -58.63 -39.09 -38.65
N ASP A 5 -57.55 -38.72 -37.96
CA ASP A 5 -56.33 -38.05 -38.47
C ASP A 5 -56.38 -36.53 -38.66
N MET A 6 -55.39 -35.72 -38.30
CA MET A 6 -54.15 -35.76 -37.51
C MET A 6 -53.56 -34.33 -37.63
N ILE A 7 -52.50 -34.02 -36.88
CA ILE A 7 -51.59 -32.85 -37.06
C ILE A 7 -52.19 -31.54 -36.48
N GLU A 8 -51.64 -30.83 -35.49
CA GLU A 8 -50.26 -30.53 -35.13
C GLU A 8 -50.23 -29.87 -33.74
N LYS A 9 -49.15 -30.09 -32.97
CA LYS A 9 -48.44 -29.17 -32.05
C LYS A 9 -49.29 -28.25 -31.12
N GLU A 10 -49.03 -28.17 -29.83
CA GLU A 10 -47.72 -27.78 -29.31
C GLU A 10 -47.67 -28.06 -27.80
N ASN A 11 -46.61 -28.75 -27.39
CA ASN A 11 -46.25 -28.98 -25.99
C ASN A 11 -45.86 -27.65 -25.34
N GLY A 12 -46.81 -26.98 -24.70
CA GLY A 12 -46.52 -25.90 -23.74
C GLY A 12 -46.05 -26.47 -22.41
N ILE A 13 -44.82 -27.01 -22.36
CA ILE A 13 -44.14 -27.30 -21.09
C ILE A 13 -43.96 -25.94 -20.39
N LYS A 14 -44.82 -25.66 -19.41
CA LYS A 14 -44.57 -24.57 -18.46
C LYS A 14 -43.36 -24.98 -17.64
N THR A 15 -42.19 -24.47 -18.02
CA THR A 15 -40.98 -24.53 -17.23
C THR A 15 -41.28 -23.80 -15.93
N TYR A 16 -41.59 -24.54 -14.87
CA TYR A 16 -41.53 -24.02 -13.51
C TYR A 16 -40.06 -23.75 -13.25
N GLU A 17 -39.61 -22.55 -13.59
CA GLU A 17 -38.38 -21.99 -13.06
C GLU A 17 -38.59 -22.01 -11.54
N LYS A 18 -37.98 -23.01 -10.88
CA LYS A 18 -37.84 -23.00 -9.44
C LYS A 18 -37.07 -21.72 -9.15
N GLU A 19 -37.78 -20.67 -8.76
CA GLU A 19 -37.20 -19.61 -7.96
C GLU A 19 -36.69 -20.30 -6.70
N THR A 20 -35.44 -20.76 -6.72
CA THR A 20 -34.74 -21.16 -5.51
C THR A 20 -34.84 -19.95 -4.60
N PRO A 21 -35.49 -20.05 -3.43
CA PRO A 21 -35.48 -18.94 -2.49
C PRO A 21 -34.03 -18.58 -2.29
N VAL A 22 -33.66 -17.35 -2.63
CA VAL A 22 -32.34 -16.81 -2.33
C VAL A 22 -32.29 -16.81 -0.81
N VAL A 23 -31.78 -17.90 -0.25
CA VAL A 23 -31.42 -17.97 1.16
C VAL A 23 -30.32 -16.93 1.26
N LEU A 24 -30.69 -15.72 1.68
CA LEU A 24 -29.76 -14.77 2.26
C LEU A 24 -29.30 -15.45 3.54
N THR A 25 -28.35 -16.38 3.40
CA THR A 25 -27.71 -17.02 4.53
C THR A 25 -27.12 -15.88 5.32
N GLU A 26 -27.73 -15.54 6.46
CA GLU A 26 -27.21 -14.49 7.34
C GLU A 26 -25.71 -14.73 7.48
N PRO A 27 -24.86 -13.72 7.25
CA PRO A 27 -23.42 -13.89 7.34
C PRO A 27 -23.13 -14.57 8.66
N ASN A 28 -22.56 -15.79 8.60
CA ASN A 28 -22.35 -16.59 9.80
C ASN A 28 -21.71 -15.69 10.88
N PRO A 29 -22.26 -15.67 12.10
CA PRO A 29 -21.91 -14.70 13.13
C PRO A 29 -20.40 -14.65 13.42
N PHE A 30 -19.69 -15.75 13.23
CA PHE A 30 -18.23 -15.82 13.27
C PHE A 30 -17.56 -14.93 12.20
N TRP A 31 -18.00 -15.02 10.94
CA TRP A 31 -17.48 -14.21 9.84
C TRP A 31 -17.85 -12.73 9.99
N LYS A 32 -19.04 -12.44 10.52
CA LYS A 32 -19.45 -11.06 10.82
C LYS A 32 -18.56 -10.43 11.91
N GLN A 33 -18.32 -11.13 13.02
CA GLN A 33 -17.42 -10.64 14.08
C GLN A 33 -15.98 -10.50 13.59
N ASN A 34 -15.47 -11.44 12.80
CA ASN A 34 -14.13 -11.33 12.22
C ASN A 34 -14.02 -10.13 11.28
N ALA A 35 -15.02 -9.88 10.43
CA ALA A 35 -15.03 -8.70 9.56
C ALA A 35 -15.07 -7.40 10.38
N GLU A 36 -15.92 -7.32 11.42
CA GLU A 36 -15.99 -6.16 12.32
C GLU A 36 -14.66 -5.92 13.03
N LYS A 37 -14.00 -6.98 13.49
CA LYS A 37 -12.68 -6.91 14.13
C LYS A 37 -11.60 -6.45 13.17
N LEU A 38 -11.51 -7.05 11.98
CA LEU A 38 -10.53 -6.67 10.95
C LEU A 38 -10.69 -5.22 10.52
N VAL A 39 -11.93 -4.76 10.36
CA VAL A 39 -12.23 -3.35 10.06
C VAL A 39 -11.79 -2.49 11.24
N GLY A 40 -12.23 -2.78 12.46
CA GLY A 40 -11.88 -2.00 13.66
C GLY A 40 -10.37 -1.90 13.92
N GLU A 41 -9.62 -2.99 13.70
CA GLU A 41 -8.18 -3.05 13.94
C GLU A 41 -7.34 -2.50 12.79
N SER A 42 -7.89 -2.37 11.57
CA SER A 42 -7.13 -1.95 10.38
C SER A 42 -6.42 -0.61 10.55
N ILE A 43 -7.10 0.40 11.10
CA ILE A 43 -6.50 1.72 11.35
C ILE A 43 -5.40 1.63 12.41
N SER A 44 -5.62 0.87 13.49
CA SER A 44 -4.62 0.69 14.56
C SER A 44 -3.38 -0.01 14.04
N SER A 45 -3.55 -1.09 13.29
CA SER A 45 -2.45 -1.84 12.66
C SER A 45 -1.62 -0.96 11.72
N MET A 46 -2.28 -0.07 10.97
CA MET A 46 -1.59 0.89 10.11
C MET A 46 -0.83 1.95 10.89
N GLU A 47 -1.39 2.45 12.00
CA GLU A 47 -0.69 3.40 12.87
C GLU A 47 0.52 2.75 13.55
N ASP A 48 0.42 1.49 13.97
CA ASP A 48 1.55 0.75 14.53
C ASP A 48 2.65 0.49 13.50
N SER A 49 2.27 0.16 12.27
CA SER A 49 3.21 0.05 11.14
C SER A 49 3.91 1.39 10.86
N ALA A 50 3.18 2.51 10.90
CA ALA A 50 3.77 3.84 10.71
C ALA A 50 4.77 4.18 11.83
N LYS A 51 4.45 3.86 13.10
CA LYS A 51 5.40 4.03 14.21
C LYS A 51 6.67 3.21 14.01
N GLN A 52 6.53 1.95 13.58
CA GLN A 52 7.70 1.10 13.26
C GLN A 52 8.55 1.70 12.15
N PHE A 53 7.93 2.21 11.08
CA PHE A 53 8.66 2.87 10.00
C PHE A 53 9.40 4.11 10.48
N ILE A 54 8.76 4.95 11.31
CA ILE A 54 9.41 6.12 11.90
C ILE A 54 10.61 5.72 12.77
N ALA A 55 10.45 4.69 13.61
CA ALA A 55 11.52 4.22 14.49
C ALA A 55 12.71 3.68 13.70
N ILE A 56 12.48 2.77 12.75
CA ILE A 56 13.52 2.16 11.92
C ILE A 56 14.20 3.21 11.04
N THR A 57 13.41 4.02 10.33
CA THR A 57 13.94 5.04 9.41
C THR A 57 14.71 6.12 10.17
N GLY A 58 14.21 6.56 11.33
CA GLY A 58 14.90 7.53 12.17
C GLY A 58 16.24 7.02 12.71
N LEU A 59 16.29 5.76 13.17
CA LEU A 59 17.54 5.13 13.59
C LEU A 59 18.54 5.06 12.43
N LEU A 60 18.10 4.56 11.27
CA LEU A 60 18.94 4.37 10.11
C LEU A 60 19.49 5.70 9.57
N GLN A 61 18.63 6.72 9.50
CA GLN A 61 19.01 8.08 9.13
C GLN A 61 20.06 8.66 10.09
N GLY A 62 19.89 8.45 11.40
CA GLY A 62 20.86 8.91 12.41
C GLY A 62 22.24 8.29 12.23
N ILE A 63 22.29 6.95 12.09
CA ILE A 63 23.55 6.21 11.89
C ILE A 63 24.22 6.66 10.58
N TYR A 64 23.46 6.76 9.49
CA TYR A 64 24.00 7.13 8.19
C TYR A 64 24.45 8.59 8.13
N PHE A 65 23.69 9.52 8.72
CA PHE A 65 24.09 10.92 8.83
C PHE A 65 25.42 11.06 9.59
N HIS A 66 25.59 10.28 10.66
CA HIS A 66 26.85 10.23 11.39
C HIS A 66 27.98 9.71 10.50
N ALA A 67 27.77 8.60 9.79
CA ALA A 67 28.76 8.06 8.86
C ALA A 67 29.18 9.05 7.77
N ILE A 68 28.24 9.78 7.15
CA ILE A 68 28.55 10.78 6.13
C ILE A 68 29.27 11.99 6.71
N THR A 69 28.86 12.50 7.87
CA THR A 69 29.44 13.72 8.45
C THR A 69 30.92 13.55 8.79
N PHE A 70 31.33 12.34 9.17
CA PHE A 70 32.72 11.99 9.48
C PHE A 70 33.46 11.32 8.32
N SER A 71 32.77 11.02 7.22
CA SER A 71 33.40 10.52 6.00
C SER A 71 33.96 11.69 5.21
N ASP A 72 35.16 11.55 4.66
CA ASP A 72 35.84 12.58 3.86
C ASP A 72 35.28 12.66 2.43
N VAL A 73 33.95 12.66 2.30
CA VAL A 73 33.23 12.63 1.00
C VAL A 73 33.39 13.93 0.20
N ARG A 74 34.04 14.95 0.80
CA ARG A 74 34.13 16.31 0.26
C ARG A 74 35.17 16.48 -0.85
N GLU A 75 36.10 15.55 -1.01
CA GLU A 75 37.17 15.66 -2.01
C GLU A 75 36.73 15.25 -3.43
N GLY A 76 35.46 14.83 -3.60
CA GLY A 76 34.90 14.41 -4.88
C GLY A 76 34.16 15.52 -5.66
N PRO A 77 33.95 15.32 -6.96
CA PRO A 77 33.14 16.23 -7.77
C PRO A 77 31.67 16.29 -7.28
N ALA A 78 31.00 17.43 -7.48
CA ALA A 78 29.70 17.73 -6.88
C ALA A 78 28.59 16.69 -7.15
N TYR A 79 28.64 15.96 -8.26
CA TYR A 79 27.69 14.89 -8.58
C TYR A 79 27.85 13.67 -7.66
N SER A 80 29.05 13.41 -7.13
CA SER A 80 29.30 12.32 -6.18
C SER A 80 28.56 12.57 -4.86
N VAL A 81 28.47 13.83 -4.42
CA VAL A 81 27.75 14.20 -3.20
C VAL A 81 26.26 13.84 -3.31
N LEU A 82 25.65 14.00 -4.50
CA LEU A 82 24.24 13.69 -4.71
C LEU A 82 23.91 12.22 -4.47
N ILE A 83 24.82 11.31 -4.85
CA ILE A 83 24.66 9.86 -4.68
C ILE A 83 24.59 9.50 -3.19
N TYR A 84 25.41 10.14 -2.36
CA TYR A 84 25.41 9.93 -0.90
C TYR A 84 24.24 10.62 -0.20
N VAL A 85 23.73 11.73 -0.75
CA VAL A 85 22.58 12.46 -0.18
C VAL A 85 21.23 11.86 -0.60
N ALA A 86 21.15 11.18 -1.75
CA ALA A 86 19.93 10.55 -2.25
C ALA A 86 19.22 9.62 -1.24
N PRO A 87 19.89 8.65 -0.57
CA PRO A 87 19.23 7.81 0.43
C PRO A 87 18.67 8.60 1.61
N LEU A 88 19.34 9.68 2.05
CA LEU A 88 18.85 10.57 3.11
C LEU A 88 17.55 11.27 2.72
N LEU A 89 17.48 11.81 1.49
CA LEU A 89 16.28 12.49 1.01
C LEU A 89 15.10 11.53 0.87
N LEU A 90 15.35 10.31 0.39
CA LEU A 90 14.33 9.27 0.26
C LEU A 90 13.82 8.78 1.63
N TRP A 91 14.72 8.61 2.60
CA TRP A 91 14.33 8.33 3.99
C TRP A 91 13.51 9.46 4.60
N LEU A 92 13.94 10.72 4.43
CA LEU A 92 13.21 11.88 4.95
C LEU A 92 11.78 11.92 4.38
N LEU A 93 11.65 11.70 3.07
CA LEU A 93 10.35 11.71 2.39
C LEU A 93 9.47 10.54 2.87
N SER A 94 10.04 9.34 3.02
CA SER A 94 9.36 8.20 3.65
C SER A 94 8.85 8.54 5.06
N LEU A 95 9.68 9.18 5.88
CA LEU A 95 9.39 9.54 7.26
C LEU A 95 8.27 10.59 7.34
N ILE A 96 8.27 11.59 6.44
CA ILE A 96 7.18 12.56 6.30
C ILE A 96 5.85 11.83 6.02
N PHE A 97 5.82 10.91 5.05
CA PHE A 97 4.60 10.17 4.74
C PHE A 97 4.14 9.27 5.90
N ALA A 98 5.06 8.62 6.61
CA ALA A 98 4.74 7.83 7.81
C ALA A 98 4.17 8.71 8.93
N MET A 99 4.75 9.89 9.18
CA MET A 99 4.21 10.85 10.16
C MET A 99 2.80 11.33 9.79
N LEU A 100 2.54 11.61 8.51
CA LEU A 100 1.22 12.01 8.04
C LEU A 100 0.13 10.94 8.30
N VAL A 101 0.49 9.66 8.38
CA VAL A 101 -0.45 8.58 8.78
C VAL A 101 -0.90 8.74 10.23
N LEU A 102 -0.02 9.19 11.12
CA LEU A 102 -0.29 9.40 12.54
C LEU A 102 -1.06 10.70 12.82
N PHE A 103 -1.06 11.66 11.89
CA PHE A 103 -1.83 12.89 12.04
C PHE A 103 -3.34 12.60 12.05
N ARG A 104 -3.94 12.73 13.22
CA ARG A 104 -5.38 12.54 13.43
C ARG A 104 -6.14 13.76 12.92
N LYS A 105 -6.65 13.73 11.68
CA LYS A 105 -7.69 14.67 11.25
C LYS A 105 -8.88 14.49 12.19
N LYS A 106 -9.35 15.59 12.83
CA LYS A 106 -10.60 15.59 13.61
C LYS A 106 -11.75 15.39 12.63
N TYR A 107 -12.08 14.15 12.32
CA TYR A 107 -13.30 13.84 11.57
C TYR A 107 -14.46 13.95 12.57
N GLY A 108 -15.37 14.88 12.30
CA GLY A 108 -16.63 15.00 13.05
C GLY A 108 -17.47 13.78 12.76
N ILE A 109 -17.28 12.72 13.55
CA ILE A 109 -18.07 11.49 13.45
C ILE A 109 -19.45 11.82 14.02
N ASN A 110 -20.42 11.94 13.13
CA ASN A 110 -21.83 11.95 13.51
C ASN A 110 -22.21 10.51 13.91
N ILE A 111 -22.14 10.22 15.22
CA ILE A 111 -22.40 8.91 15.84
C ILE A 111 -23.82 8.37 15.57
N ASN A 112 -24.72 9.17 15.01
CA ASN A 112 -26.14 8.86 14.90
C ASN A 112 -26.56 8.21 13.54
N SER A 113 -25.61 7.85 12.67
CA SER A 113 -25.87 7.19 11.38
C SER A 113 -24.88 6.06 11.13
N SER A 114 -25.38 4.81 11.13
CA SER A 114 -24.58 3.60 10.91
C SER A 114 -24.02 3.50 9.48
N ARG A 115 -24.67 4.16 8.51
CA ARG A 115 -24.26 4.16 7.10
C ARG A 115 -23.18 5.22 6.82
N ASP A 116 -23.30 6.41 7.41
CA ASP A 116 -22.28 7.45 7.29
C ASP A 116 -20.99 7.10 8.04
N SER A 117 -21.10 6.34 9.14
CA SER A 117 -19.94 5.91 9.92
C SER A 117 -19.07 4.91 9.15
N LYS A 118 -19.68 4.00 8.39
CA LYS A 118 -18.96 3.02 7.55
C LYS A 118 -18.24 3.72 6.39
N GLU A 119 -18.92 4.60 5.67
CA GLU A 119 -18.33 5.29 4.52
C GLU A 119 -17.20 6.25 4.93
N ASN A 120 -17.34 6.92 6.07
CA ASN A 120 -16.26 7.75 6.63
C ASN A 120 -15.08 6.91 7.10
N PHE A 121 -15.32 5.76 7.74
CA PHE A 121 -14.26 4.83 8.12
C PHE A 121 -13.46 4.35 6.89
N GLU A 122 -14.15 3.90 5.84
CA GLU A 122 -13.51 3.42 4.61
C GLU A 122 -12.69 4.53 3.93
N LYS A 123 -13.21 5.77 3.88
CA LYS A 123 -12.46 6.93 3.33
C LYS A 123 -11.19 7.23 4.13
N ILE A 124 -11.25 7.16 5.46
CA ILE A 124 -10.10 7.42 6.33
C ILE A 124 -9.07 6.30 6.20
N ALA A 125 -9.52 5.05 6.24
CA ALA A 125 -8.67 3.88 6.09
C ALA A 125 -7.97 3.87 4.73
N ALA A 126 -8.70 4.11 3.63
CA ALA A 126 -8.12 4.19 2.29
C ALA A 126 -7.09 5.32 2.15
N GLY A 127 -7.37 6.50 2.72
CA GLY A 127 -6.45 7.63 2.72
C GLY A 127 -5.14 7.34 3.47
N LYS A 128 -5.24 6.81 4.69
CA LYS A 128 -4.06 6.41 5.47
C LYS A 128 -3.29 5.26 4.80
N TYR A 129 -4.00 4.33 4.14
CA TYR A 129 -3.39 3.18 3.47
C TYR A 129 -2.54 3.62 2.28
N ARG A 130 -3.03 4.62 1.53
CA ARG A 130 -2.25 5.22 0.45
C ARG A 130 -0.97 5.86 0.95
N LEU A 131 -1.02 6.60 2.07
CA LEU A 131 0.15 7.24 2.66
C LEU A 131 1.19 6.23 3.14
N ILE A 132 0.77 5.17 3.86
CA ILE A 132 1.72 4.16 4.35
C ILE A 132 2.33 3.35 3.20
N ARG A 133 1.55 3.08 2.14
CA ARG A 133 2.07 2.44 0.93
C ARG A 133 3.11 3.31 0.23
N ILE A 134 2.85 4.61 0.10
CA ILE A 134 3.82 5.57 -0.48
C ILE A 134 5.09 5.62 0.37
N SER A 135 4.96 5.72 1.70
CA SER A 135 6.09 5.67 2.63
C SER A 135 6.93 4.40 2.43
N GLY A 136 6.28 3.23 2.38
CA GLY A 136 6.96 1.96 2.12
C GLY A 136 7.70 1.93 0.78
N VAL A 137 7.12 2.48 -0.29
CA VAL A 137 7.80 2.59 -1.59
C VAL A 137 9.04 3.48 -1.50
N PHE A 138 8.96 4.65 -0.87
CA PHE A 138 10.11 5.52 -0.66
C PHE A 138 11.19 4.85 0.20
N LEU A 139 10.79 4.10 1.22
CA LEU A 139 11.73 3.33 2.04
C LEU A 139 12.45 2.27 1.20
N ILE A 140 11.76 1.50 0.36
CA ILE A 140 12.43 0.52 -0.51
C ILE A 140 13.39 1.21 -1.49
N LEU A 141 12.96 2.30 -2.13
CA LEU A 141 13.81 3.06 -3.04
C LEU A 141 15.05 3.63 -2.33
N SER A 142 14.93 4.04 -1.07
CA SER A 142 16.06 4.52 -0.27
C SER A 142 17.13 3.44 -0.04
N PHE A 143 16.72 2.18 0.17
CA PHE A 143 17.66 1.06 0.29
C PHE A 143 18.38 0.79 -1.03
N VAL A 144 17.67 0.89 -2.16
CA VAL A 144 18.30 0.78 -3.49
C VAL A 144 19.32 1.90 -3.69
N ALA A 145 18.96 3.15 -3.37
CA ALA A 145 19.88 4.28 -3.44
C ALA A 145 21.10 4.12 -2.51
N LEU A 146 20.90 3.58 -1.30
CA LEU A 146 21.97 3.29 -0.36
C LEU A 146 22.93 2.25 -0.91
N ILE A 147 22.42 1.15 -1.50
CA ILE A 147 23.25 0.12 -2.12
C ILE A 147 24.08 0.73 -3.25
N ILE A 148 23.47 1.57 -4.10
CA ILE A 148 24.18 2.28 -5.16
C ILE A 148 25.30 3.15 -4.59
N ALA A 149 25.03 3.90 -3.51
CA ALA A 149 26.04 4.72 -2.84
C ALA A 149 27.21 3.90 -2.27
N VAL A 150 26.93 2.73 -1.70
CA VAL A 150 27.94 1.81 -1.20
C VAL A 150 28.77 1.21 -2.34
N LEU A 151 28.13 0.78 -3.43
CA LEU A 151 28.84 0.25 -4.61
C LEU A 151 29.71 1.31 -5.29
N TYR A 152 29.24 2.55 -5.33
CA TYR A 152 30.01 3.69 -5.81
C TYR A 152 31.23 3.94 -4.91
N TYR A 153 31.04 3.94 -3.59
CA TYR A 153 32.13 4.08 -2.62
C TYR A 153 33.19 2.98 -2.74
N LEU A 154 32.77 1.73 -2.98
CA LEU A 154 33.68 0.60 -3.18
C LEU A 154 34.38 0.60 -4.55
N GLY A 155 34.07 1.57 -5.42
CA GLY A 155 34.63 1.67 -6.77
C GLY A 155 34.10 0.62 -7.76
N VAL A 156 33.10 -0.18 -7.38
CA VAL A 156 32.48 -1.21 -8.23
C VAL A 156 31.62 -0.57 -9.32
N VAL A 157 30.89 0.49 -8.97
CA VAL A 157 30.09 1.28 -9.91
C VAL A 157 30.81 2.60 -10.14
N THR A 158 31.52 2.69 -11.26
CA THR A 158 32.13 3.93 -11.74
C THR A 158 31.23 4.58 -12.80
N TYR A 159 31.31 5.89 -13.01
CA TYR A 159 30.53 6.60 -14.05
C TYR A 159 30.61 5.91 -15.43
N GLN A 160 31.79 5.38 -15.79
CA GLN A 160 32.01 4.63 -17.03
C GLN A 160 31.17 3.34 -17.14
N THR A 161 30.90 2.65 -16.02
CA THR A 161 30.07 1.44 -16.00
C THR A 161 28.59 1.74 -16.17
N PHE A 162 28.13 2.91 -15.69
CA PHE A 162 26.74 3.34 -15.82
C PHE A 162 26.40 3.78 -17.25
N GLU A 163 27.29 4.56 -17.88
CA GLU A 163 27.19 4.92 -19.30
C GLU A 163 27.23 3.67 -20.20
N ALA A 164 28.13 2.71 -19.91
CA ALA A 164 28.22 1.47 -20.67
C ALA A 164 26.94 0.60 -20.57
N LEU A 165 26.29 0.57 -19.40
CA LEU A 165 25.03 -0.17 -19.20
C LEU A 165 23.85 0.49 -19.91
N TRP A 166 23.80 1.83 -19.92
CA TRP A 166 22.75 2.59 -20.61
C TRP A 166 22.92 2.61 -22.13
N ALA A 167 24.14 2.37 -22.64
CA ALA A 167 24.39 2.20 -24.07
C ALA A 167 23.96 0.82 -24.62
N ILE A 168 23.63 -0.14 -23.75
CA ILE A 168 23.23 -1.52 -24.12
C ILE A 168 21.70 -1.69 -24.13
N PHE A 169 20.95 -0.81 -23.47
CA PHE A 169 19.48 -0.81 -23.43
C PHE A 169 18.88 0.33 -24.25
#